data_AF-A0A2M6ZVT8-F1
#
_entry.id   AF-A0A2M6ZVT8-F1
#
_cell.length_a   1.000
_cell.length_b   1.000
_cell.length_c   1.000
_cell.angle_alpha   90.00
_cell.angle_beta   90.00
_cell.angle_gamma   90.00
#
_symmetry.space_group_name_H-M   'P 1'
#
loop_
_entity.id
_entity.type
_entity.pdbx_description
1 polymer ?
#
loop_
_entity_poly.entity_id
_entity_poly.type
_entity_poly.pdbx_seq_one_letter_code
_entity_poly.pdbx_strand_id
1 'polypeptide(L)'
;MIPFISEIIESISISGRVFFDIFSGTTQVAQHFKKMGYHIISNDNLYFSYLLQRTYIENNVVPLFLRLVPWLREKGTYDDSKTGAQNVIDFLNAADAIKGYVFENYARDGKYHRMYFSNENAQKIDGILSLIELWQQNDLISEMEENILKTALIEAIPFVSNISGTYGAYLKHWDERAFKPLTLTVPQFILSTKQHYCFQKDANELIRDFDTDILYLDPPYNTRQYISNYHVLETTARNDRAELKGKTGLRKDDYLYKSKFSQEKYCVEALEDLIMSARAKYILMSYNSEGIIPEREIERIFKKKGKNYNKFEQSYRRFKSHSRGKTKGAVTEYIYFVETPGAKYYLVELEEQQEQLSRVRDQLPLFELARSRKFRIDHTESGIYDIRNKLNNLTGKEWVYRTNSVEILDNDYDEARLLEFMAEILETKYSTKGKESFSHVLRARNPAPKPPQLMKRLIDFF
;
A
#
# COMPACT_ATOMS: atom_id res chain seq x y z
N MET A 1 -7.50 -19.60 5.02
CA MET A 1 -8.20 -18.38 4.56
C MET A 1 -7.90 -18.09 3.10
N ILE A 2 -6.63 -17.91 2.68
CA ILE A 2 -6.31 -17.64 1.25
C ILE A 2 -6.81 -18.73 0.29
N PRO A 3 -6.57 -20.05 0.52
CA PRO A 3 -7.12 -21.09 -0.36
C PRO A 3 -8.65 -21.03 -0.46
N PHE A 4 -9.31 -20.75 0.66
CA PHE A 4 -10.77 -20.62 0.73
C PHE A 4 -11.30 -19.43 -0.08
N ILE A 5 -10.61 -18.28 -0.04
CA ILE A 5 -10.97 -17.13 -0.88
C ILE A 5 -10.78 -17.47 -2.37
N SER A 6 -9.66 -18.11 -2.74
CA SER A 6 -9.39 -18.53 -4.13
C SER A 6 -10.45 -19.49 -4.65
N GLU A 7 -10.79 -20.52 -3.86
CA GLU A 7 -11.84 -21.49 -4.19
C GLU A 7 -13.21 -20.83 -4.39
N ILE A 8 -13.55 -19.84 -3.57
CA ILE A 8 -14.81 -19.08 -3.72
C ILE A 8 -14.81 -18.28 -5.02
N ILE A 9 -13.75 -17.55 -5.31
CA ILE A 9 -13.63 -16.74 -6.54
C ILE A 9 -13.72 -17.63 -7.79
N GLU A 10 -13.04 -18.79 -7.77
CA GLU A 10 -13.09 -19.79 -8.84
C GLU A 10 -14.49 -20.41 -8.97
N SER A 11 -15.10 -20.84 -7.86
CA SER A 11 -16.42 -21.50 -7.88
C SER A 11 -17.56 -20.58 -8.34
N ILE A 12 -17.49 -19.29 -8.03
CA ILE A 12 -18.48 -18.29 -8.47
C ILE A 12 -18.18 -17.81 -9.90
N SER A 13 -17.07 -18.24 -10.51
CA SER A 13 -16.65 -17.83 -11.85
C SER A 13 -16.57 -16.30 -11.99
N ILE A 14 -15.98 -15.66 -10.97
CA ILE A 14 -15.80 -14.21 -10.94
C ILE A 14 -14.93 -13.80 -12.14
N SER A 15 -15.45 -12.87 -12.94
CA SER A 15 -14.74 -12.31 -14.10
C SER A 15 -14.16 -10.95 -13.74
N GLY A 16 -12.84 -10.78 -13.87
CA GLY A 16 -12.19 -9.51 -13.59
C GLY A 16 -10.67 -9.60 -13.68
N ARG A 17 -10.04 -8.44 -13.84
CA ARG A 17 -8.58 -8.28 -13.86
C ARG A 17 -8.08 -7.35 -12.76
N VAL A 18 -8.95 -6.52 -12.16
CA VAL A 18 -8.59 -5.58 -11.09
C VAL A 18 -9.09 -6.05 -9.72
N PHE A 19 -8.16 -6.36 -8.82
CA PHE A 19 -8.43 -6.79 -7.44
C PHE A 19 -8.01 -5.70 -6.44
N PHE A 20 -8.97 -5.22 -5.65
CA PHE A 20 -8.73 -4.19 -4.63
C PHE A 20 -8.78 -4.79 -3.23
N ASP A 21 -7.61 -4.94 -2.63
CA ASP A 21 -7.43 -5.31 -1.22
C ASP A 21 -7.39 -4.04 -0.35
N ILE A 22 -8.55 -3.61 0.15
CA ILE A 22 -8.67 -2.29 0.81
C ILE A 22 -8.17 -2.27 2.26
N PHE A 23 -7.98 -3.45 2.86
CA PHE A 23 -7.43 -3.67 4.21
C PHE A 23 -6.28 -4.68 4.14
N SER A 24 -5.19 -4.29 3.48
CA SER A 24 -4.18 -5.24 3.01
C SER A 24 -3.34 -5.85 4.13
N GLY A 25 -3.17 -5.16 5.27
CA GLY A 25 -2.47 -5.72 6.43
C GLY A 25 -1.07 -6.25 6.08
N THR A 26 -0.86 -7.55 6.18
CA THR A 26 0.42 -8.21 5.83
C THR A 26 0.59 -8.49 4.34
N THR A 27 -0.35 -8.08 3.49
CA THR A 27 -0.38 -8.19 2.02
C THR A 27 -0.55 -9.60 1.48
N GLN A 28 -0.77 -10.61 2.31
CA GLN A 28 -0.79 -12.00 1.87
C GLN A 28 -1.89 -12.30 0.84
N VAL A 29 -3.07 -11.67 0.96
CA VAL A 29 -4.16 -11.79 -0.02
C VAL A 29 -3.78 -11.10 -1.32
N ALA A 30 -3.39 -9.82 -1.26
CA ALA A 30 -2.88 -9.07 -2.42
C ALA A 30 -1.75 -9.81 -3.17
N GLN A 31 -0.78 -10.40 -2.45
CA GLN A 31 0.31 -11.17 -3.02
C GLN A 31 -0.17 -12.42 -3.77
N HIS A 32 -1.17 -13.12 -3.22
CA HIS A 32 -1.77 -14.29 -3.88
C HIS A 32 -2.39 -13.90 -5.21
N PHE A 33 -3.23 -12.86 -5.24
CA PHE A 33 -3.87 -12.41 -6.48
C PHE A 33 -2.89 -11.78 -7.48
N LYS A 34 -1.81 -11.14 -7.00
CA LYS A 34 -0.71 -10.70 -7.86
C LYS A 34 -0.08 -11.88 -8.61
N LYS A 35 0.20 -12.99 -7.90
CA LYS A 35 0.73 -14.23 -8.52
C LYS A 35 -0.24 -14.86 -9.52
N MET A 36 -1.53 -14.64 -9.35
CA MET A 36 -2.56 -15.08 -10.31
C MET A 36 -2.72 -14.13 -11.52
N GLY A 37 -1.94 -13.04 -11.59
CA GLY A 37 -1.91 -12.12 -12.73
C GLY A 37 -2.89 -10.94 -12.66
N TYR A 38 -3.50 -10.68 -11.50
CA TYR A 38 -4.40 -9.53 -11.32
C TYR A 38 -3.63 -8.21 -11.20
N HIS A 39 -4.25 -7.12 -11.67
CA HIS A 39 -3.89 -5.76 -11.27
C HIS A 39 -4.33 -5.52 -9.84
N ILE A 40 -3.38 -5.36 -8.93
CA ILE A 40 -3.66 -5.13 -7.53
C ILE A 40 -3.72 -3.63 -7.22
N ILE A 41 -4.81 -3.25 -6.57
CA ILE A 41 -4.88 -2.04 -5.75
C ILE A 41 -4.84 -2.49 -4.29
N SER A 42 -3.94 -1.95 -3.48
CA SER A 42 -3.86 -2.26 -2.06
C SER A 42 -3.91 -1.00 -1.22
N ASN A 43 -4.51 -1.11 -0.02
CA ASN A 43 -4.52 -0.03 0.95
C ASN A 43 -4.38 -0.56 2.37
N ASP A 44 -3.76 0.22 3.24
CA ASP A 44 -3.85 0.03 4.70
C ASP A 44 -3.61 1.38 5.40
N ASN A 45 -4.13 1.59 6.60
CA ASN A 45 -3.92 2.86 7.30
C ASN A 45 -2.54 2.93 8.00
N LEU A 46 -1.91 1.79 8.29
CA LEU A 46 -0.62 1.73 8.98
C LEU A 46 0.56 1.79 8.00
N TYR A 47 1.58 2.56 8.35
CA TYR A 47 2.76 2.77 7.52
C TYR A 47 3.60 1.50 7.39
N PHE A 48 3.72 0.69 8.45
CA PHE A 48 4.47 -0.57 8.32
C PHE A 48 3.81 -1.51 7.31
N SER A 49 2.47 -1.54 7.24
CA SER A 49 1.75 -2.29 6.19
C SER A 49 2.00 -1.68 4.82
N TYR A 50 1.98 -0.35 4.70
CA TYR A 50 2.31 0.34 3.46
C TYR A 50 3.71 -0.04 2.93
N LEU A 51 4.71 -0.20 3.80
CA LEU A 51 6.03 -0.71 3.37
C LEU A 51 5.95 -2.10 2.76
N LEU A 52 5.21 -3.03 3.39
CA LEU A 52 4.98 -4.37 2.84
C LEU A 52 4.28 -4.29 1.48
N GLN A 53 3.30 -3.40 1.34
CA GLN A 53 2.60 -3.17 0.07
C GLN A 53 3.56 -2.67 -1.01
N ARG A 54 4.40 -1.67 -0.73
CA ARG A 54 5.41 -1.19 -1.69
C ARG A 54 6.35 -2.30 -2.14
N THR A 55 6.84 -3.11 -1.19
CA THR A 55 7.81 -4.18 -1.44
C THR A 55 7.24 -5.38 -2.20
N TYR A 56 6.04 -5.84 -1.84
CA TYR A 56 5.47 -7.08 -2.38
C TYR A 56 4.47 -6.85 -3.51
N ILE A 57 3.79 -5.71 -3.51
CA ILE A 57 2.69 -5.41 -4.43
C ILE A 57 3.15 -4.40 -5.49
N GLU A 58 3.61 -3.21 -5.11
CA GLU A 58 4.00 -2.18 -6.10
C GLU A 58 5.30 -2.53 -6.84
N ASN A 59 6.28 -3.10 -6.13
CA ASN A 59 7.53 -3.56 -6.73
C ASN A 59 7.34 -4.86 -7.53
N ASN A 60 7.85 -4.86 -8.76
CA ASN A 60 7.64 -5.91 -9.75
C ASN A 60 8.93 -6.65 -10.14
N VAL A 61 10.05 -6.25 -9.56
CA VAL A 61 11.38 -6.72 -9.95
C VAL A 61 12.23 -7.05 -8.73
N VAL A 62 13.33 -7.78 -8.94
CA VAL A 62 14.37 -7.88 -7.91
C VAL A 62 15.22 -6.60 -7.96
N PRO A 63 15.37 -5.86 -6.85
CA PRO A 63 16.18 -4.64 -6.83
C PRO A 63 17.66 -4.98 -7.04
N LEU A 64 18.30 -4.22 -7.94
CA LEU A 64 19.71 -4.41 -8.28
C LEU A 64 20.65 -3.57 -7.41
N PHE A 65 20.14 -2.55 -6.71
CA PHE A 65 20.96 -1.67 -5.87
C PHE A 65 22.10 -1.00 -6.64
N LEU A 66 21.84 -0.57 -7.87
CA LEU A 66 22.86 -0.13 -8.85
C LEU A 66 23.81 0.95 -8.32
N ARG A 67 23.32 1.84 -7.47
CA ARG A 67 24.12 2.92 -6.85
C ARG A 67 24.87 2.46 -5.59
N LEU A 68 24.30 1.53 -4.82
CA LEU A 68 24.88 1.02 -3.59
C LEU A 68 25.93 -0.09 -3.84
N VAL A 69 25.80 -0.86 -4.92
CA VAL A 69 26.74 -1.94 -5.27
C VAL A 69 28.19 -1.43 -5.43
N PRO A 70 28.47 -0.36 -6.20
CA PRO A 70 29.82 0.20 -6.29
C PRO A 70 30.36 0.62 -4.91
N TRP A 71 29.52 1.22 -4.07
CA TRP A 71 29.89 1.62 -2.71
C TRP A 71 30.28 0.42 -1.84
N LEU A 72 29.52 -0.69 -1.92
CA LEU A 72 29.86 -1.94 -1.20
C LEU A 72 31.17 -2.57 -1.71
N ARG A 73 31.44 -2.48 -3.01
CA ARG A 73 32.71 -2.96 -3.59
C ARG A 73 33.90 -2.15 -3.09
N GLU A 74 33.77 -0.83 -3.04
CA GLU A 74 34.80 0.06 -2.49
C GLU A 74 35.09 -0.26 -1.01
N LYS A 75 34.07 -0.64 -0.23
CA LYS A 75 34.22 -1.10 1.14
C LYS A 75 34.81 -2.51 1.28
N GLY A 76 35.00 -3.24 0.18
CA GLY A 76 35.52 -4.61 0.20
C GLY A 76 34.57 -5.64 0.80
N THR A 77 33.27 -5.33 0.89
CA THR A 77 32.24 -6.20 1.51
C THR A 77 31.35 -6.89 0.48
N TYR A 78 31.52 -6.58 -0.80
CA TYR A 78 30.71 -7.16 -1.88
C TYR A 78 31.26 -8.52 -2.33
N ASP A 79 30.39 -9.51 -2.41
CA ASP A 79 30.66 -10.86 -2.89
C ASP A 79 29.96 -11.08 -4.25
N ASP A 80 30.76 -11.24 -5.31
CA ASP A 80 30.31 -11.44 -6.69
C ASP A 80 29.52 -12.74 -6.92
N SER A 81 29.57 -13.70 -5.98
CA SER A 81 28.78 -14.93 -6.06
C SER A 81 27.32 -14.74 -5.62
N LYS A 82 26.99 -13.59 -5.02
CA LYS A 82 25.68 -13.26 -4.46
C LYS A 82 24.96 -12.19 -5.27
N THR A 83 23.63 -12.15 -5.16
CA THR A 83 22.82 -11.08 -5.75
C THR A 83 23.09 -9.73 -5.06
N GLY A 84 22.76 -8.62 -5.73
CA GLY A 84 22.84 -7.28 -5.12
C GLY A 84 22.03 -7.19 -3.83
N ALA A 85 20.79 -7.67 -3.84
CA ALA A 85 19.93 -7.69 -2.65
C ALA A 85 20.52 -8.51 -1.50
N GLN A 86 21.11 -9.69 -1.78
CA GLN A 86 21.73 -10.51 -0.74
C GLN A 86 22.96 -9.82 -0.12
N ASN A 87 23.83 -9.23 -0.95
CA ASN A 87 24.97 -8.45 -0.47
C ASN A 87 24.56 -7.31 0.47
N VAL A 88 23.49 -6.58 0.12
CA VAL A 88 23.00 -5.47 0.95
C VAL A 88 22.43 -5.97 2.28
N ILE A 89 21.64 -7.05 2.26
CA ILE A 89 21.10 -7.65 3.49
C ILE A 89 22.22 -8.20 4.39
N ASP A 90 23.23 -8.85 3.81
CA ASP A 90 24.40 -9.33 4.55
C ASP A 90 25.15 -8.17 5.22
N PHE A 91 25.31 -7.05 4.51
CA PHE A 91 25.92 -5.84 5.07
C PHE A 91 25.11 -5.29 6.26
N LEU A 92 23.77 -5.21 6.14
CA LEU A 92 22.91 -4.79 7.25
C LEU A 92 22.95 -5.77 8.43
N ASN A 93 23.02 -7.07 8.16
CA ASN A 93 23.21 -8.10 9.20
C ASN A 93 24.57 -7.97 9.90
N ALA A 94 25.58 -7.40 9.26
CA ALA A 94 26.89 -7.08 9.85
C ALA A 94 26.97 -5.67 10.48
N ALA A 95 25.98 -4.81 10.27
CA ALA A 95 25.94 -3.43 10.81
C ALA A 95 26.31 -3.30 12.29
N ASP A 96 27.06 -2.26 12.63
CA ASP A 96 27.39 -1.96 14.03
C ASP A 96 26.12 -1.65 14.84
N ALA A 97 26.11 -2.12 16.09
CA ALA A 97 25.07 -1.81 17.05
C ALA A 97 25.34 -0.40 17.63
N ILE A 98 24.34 0.48 17.57
CA ILE A 98 24.45 1.85 18.12
C ILE A 98 23.25 2.15 19.02
N LYS A 99 23.43 3.03 20.00
CA LYS A 99 22.30 3.52 20.81
C LYS A 99 21.58 4.64 20.07
N GLY A 100 20.34 4.38 19.65
CA GLY A 100 19.48 5.35 18.99
C GLY A 100 18.08 5.40 19.58
N TYR A 101 17.11 5.78 18.76
CA TYR A 101 15.74 6.01 19.22
C TYR A 101 15.06 4.73 19.72
N VAL A 102 15.29 3.59 19.06
CA VAL A 102 14.71 2.29 19.43
C VAL A 102 15.29 1.81 20.75
N PHE A 103 16.61 1.88 20.94
CA PHE A 103 17.26 1.57 22.22
C PHE A 103 16.68 2.42 23.35
N GLU A 104 16.64 3.74 23.20
CA GLU A 104 16.16 4.63 24.26
C GLU A 104 14.69 4.38 24.65
N ASN A 105 13.85 4.02 23.68
CA ASN A 105 12.42 3.91 23.89
C ASN A 105 11.91 2.50 24.17
N TYR A 106 12.57 1.46 23.66
CA TYR A 106 12.01 0.10 23.62
C TYR A 106 12.91 -0.97 24.26
N ALA A 107 14.12 -0.61 24.71
CA ALA A 107 15.04 -1.49 25.43
C ALA A 107 15.06 -1.26 26.95
N ARG A 108 15.51 -2.29 27.69
CA ARG A 108 15.51 -2.31 29.15
C ARG A 108 16.45 -1.27 29.76
N ASP A 109 17.61 -1.07 29.14
CA ASP A 109 18.60 -0.09 29.62
C ASP A 109 18.48 1.26 28.90
N GLY A 110 17.48 1.43 28.04
CA GLY A 110 17.10 2.72 27.50
C GLY A 110 16.36 3.59 28.52
N LYS A 111 16.20 4.87 28.22
CA LYS A 111 15.54 5.89 29.06
C LYS A 111 14.23 5.47 29.71
N TYR A 112 13.39 4.67 29.04
CA TYR A 112 12.06 4.31 29.53
C TYR A 112 11.95 2.89 30.09
N HIS A 113 13.04 2.13 30.12
CA HIS A 113 13.14 0.78 30.67
C HIS A 113 12.08 -0.22 30.18
N ARG A 114 11.61 -0.05 28.94
CA ARG A 114 10.64 -0.95 28.31
C ARG A 114 11.34 -2.24 27.89
N MET A 115 10.61 -3.34 27.83
CA MET A 115 11.22 -4.64 27.55
C MET A 115 10.66 -5.23 26.26
N TYR A 116 10.61 -4.47 25.16
CA TYR A 116 10.24 -5.05 23.87
C TYR A 116 11.43 -5.78 23.24
N PHE A 117 12.64 -5.24 23.41
CA PHE A 117 13.86 -5.77 22.83
C PHE A 117 14.95 -5.90 23.89
N SER A 118 15.86 -6.86 23.69
CA SER A 118 17.16 -6.82 24.36
C SER A 118 17.92 -5.55 23.95
N ASN A 119 18.93 -5.18 24.74
CA ASN A 119 19.74 -4.01 24.44
C ASN A 119 20.45 -4.16 23.08
N GLU A 120 20.97 -5.36 22.82
CA GLU A 120 21.72 -5.71 21.62
C GLU A 120 20.83 -5.60 20.39
N ASN A 121 19.61 -6.17 20.45
CA ASN A 121 18.68 -6.13 19.33
C ASN A 121 18.15 -4.71 19.09
N ALA A 122 17.85 -3.94 20.13
CA ALA A 122 17.44 -2.55 19.96
C ALA A 122 18.53 -1.69 19.31
N GLN A 123 19.79 -1.86 19.74
CA GLN A 123 20.92 -1.14 19.16
C GLN A 123 21.21 -1.57 17.72
N LYS A 124 21.01 -2.86 17.42
CA LYS A 124 21.13 -3.39 16.07
C LYS A 124 20.07 -2.79 15.13
N ILE A 125 18.82 -2.67 15.61
CA ILE A 125 17.75 -1.99 14.85
C ILE A 125 18.15 -0.53 14.57
N ASP A 126 18.63 0.21 15.58
CA ASP A 126 19.08 1.59 15.40
C ASP A 126 20.26 1.72 14.41
N GLY A 127 21.21 0.78 14.44
CA GLY A 127 22.33 0.74 13.50
C GLY A 127 21.89 0.52 12.06
N ILE A 128 20.98 -0.44 11.84
CA ILE A 128 20.40 -0.71 10.52
C ILE A 128 19.62 0.51 10.00
N LEU A 129 18.76 1.11 10.83
CA LEU A 129 18.01 2.30 10.44
C LEU A 129 18.93 3.48 10.07
N SER A 130 20.01 3.66 10.83
CA SER A 130 20.99 4.73 10.57
C SER A 130 21.76 4.51 9.27
N LEU A 131 22.08 3.26 8.91
CA LEU A 131 22.67 2.93 7.61
C LEU A 131 21.70 3.18 6.45
N ILE A 132 20.44 2.77 6.59
CA ILE A 132 19.41 3.02 5.56
C ILE A 132 19.25 4.54 5.36
N GLU A 133 19.16 5.31 6.44
CA GLU A 133 19.08 6.78 6.40
C GLU A 133 20.32 7.40 5.76
N LEU A 134 21.52 6.93 6.10
CA LEU A 134 22.77 7.37 5.45
C LEU A 134 22.74 7.11 3.94
N TRP A 135 22.35 5.91 3.52
CA TRP A 135 22.29 5.57 2.09
C TRP A 135 21.24 6.39 1.34
N GLN A 136 20.10 6.67 1.98
CA GLN A 136 19.08 7.55 1.41
C GLN A 136 19.60 8.98 1.25
N GLN A 137 20.18 9.56 2.31
CA GLN A 137 20.69 10.95 2.31
C GLN A 137 21.85 11.18 1.32
N ASN A 138 22.58 10.12 0.97
CA ASN A 138 23.68 10.16 0.01
C ASN A 138 23.27 9.66 -1.39
N ASP A 139 21.96 9.52 -1.67
CA ASP A 139 21.48 9.08 -2.97
C ASP A 139 22.06 7.72 -3.43
N LEU A 140 22.34 6.82 -2.49
CA LEU A 140 22.86 5.46 -2.78
C LEU A 140 21.73 4.45 -2.99
N ILE A 141 20.53 4.74 -2.49
CA ILE A 141 19.33 3.91 -2.66
C ILE A 141 18.14 4.78 -3.10
N SER A 142 17.24 4.20 -3.89
CA SER A 142 15.96 4.79 -4.24
C SER A 142 14.93 4.64 -3.11
N GLU A 143 13.81 5.35 -3.20
CA GLU A 143 12.69 5.20 -2.26
C GLU A 143 12.17 3.75 -2.21
N MET A 144 12.11 3.06 -3.37
CA MET A 144 11.67 1.66 -3.39
C MET A 144 12.68 0.73 -2.70
N GLU A 145 13.98 0.93 -2.96
CA GLU A 145 15.05 0.18 -2.28
C GLU A 145 15.04 0.42 -0.77
N GLU A 146 14.82 1.67 -0.33
CA GLU A 146 14.61 2.01 1.09
C GLU A 146 13.43 1.24 1.69
N ASN A 147 12.28 1.23 1.01
CA ASN A 147 11.09 0.50 1.46
C ASN A 147 11.37 -1.01 1.59
N ILE A 148 12.09 -1.60 0.64
CA ILE A 148 12.47 -3.02 0.65
C ILE A 148 13.36 -3.35 1.85
N LEU A 149 14.36 -2.52 2.12
CA LEU A 149 15.27 -2.71 3.27
C LEU A 149 14.53 -2.54 4.61
N LYS A 150 13.64 -1.55 4.71
CA LYS A 150 12.78 -1.38 5.88
C LYS A 150 11.80 -2.54 6.04
N THR A 151 11.24 -3.09 4.95
CA THR A 151 10.42 -4.31 4.99
C THR A 151 11.19 -5.48 5.59
N ALA A 152 12.41 -5.75 5.10
CA ALA A 152 13.26 -6.83 5.64
C ALA A 152 13.51 -6.68 7.15
N LEU A 153 13.75 -5.44 7.61
CA LEU A 153 13.87 -5.13 9.04
C LEU A 153 12.57 -5.40 9.81
N ILE A 154 11.44 -4.86 9.33
CA ILE A 154 10.14 -4.98 10.01
C ILE A 154 9.70 -6.44 10.14
N GLU A 155 9.98 -7.29 9.15
CA GLU A 155 9.66 -8.72 9.19
C GLU A 155 10.56 -9.51 10.16
N ALA A 156 11.79 -9.06 10.39
CA ALA A 156 12.72 -9.70 11.33
C ALA A 156 12.39 -9.38 12.80
N ILE A 157 11.86 -8.19 13.09
CA ILE A 157 11.61 -7.70 14.46
C ILE A 157 10.72 -8.63 15.32
N PRO A 158 9.59 -9.19 14.82
CA PRO A 158 8.76 -10.10 15.62
C PRO A 158 9.51 -11.30 16.18
N PHE A 159 10.56 -11.78 15.51
CA PHE A 159 11.34 -12.94 15.95
C PHE A 159 12.31 -12.64 17.09
N VAL A 160 12.51 -11.36 17.42
CA VAL A 160 13.36 -10.88 18.51
C VAL A 160 12.60 -10.02 19.53
N SER A 161 11.26 -10.08 19.51
CA SER A 161 10.40 -9.26 20.36
C SER A 161 9.90 -10.00 21.60
N ASN A 162 9.96 -9.36 22.75
CA ASN A 162 9.45 -9.87 24.03
C ASN A 162 7.96 -9.54 24.23
N ILE A 163 7.10 -10.17 23.43
CA ILE A 163 5.65 -9.94 23.39
C ILE A 163 4.87 -11.27 23.39
N SER A 164 3.55 -11.25 23.52
CA SER A 164 2.69 -12.46 23.40
C SER A 164 1.90 -12.54 22.08
N GLY A 165 2.27 -11.72 21.09
CA GLY A 165 1.70 -11.72 19.75
C GLY A 165 1.48 -10.32 19.16
N THR A 166 1.23 -9.32 20.01
CA THR A 166 1.14 -7.90 19.61
C THR A 166 2.02 -7.05 20.51
N TYR A 167 2.35 -5.85 20.05
CA TYR A 167 3.12 -4.84 20.79
C TYR A 167 2.24 -4.00 21.72
N GLY A 168 0.96 -4.33 21.92
CA GLY A 168 0.11 -3.60 22.87
C GLY A 168 0.64 -3.64 24.31
N ALA A 169 1.46 -4.65 24.64
CA ALA A 169 2.24 -4.75 25.86
C ALA A 169 3.46 -5.67 25.64
N TYR A 170 4.47 -5.53 26.49
CA TYR A 170 5.61 -6.45 26.59
C TYR A 170 5.47 -7.36 27.82
N LEU A 171 6.13 -8.52 27.78
CA LEU A 171 6.13 -9.47 28.89
C LEU A 171 7.02 -8.97 30.04
N LYS A 172 6.64 -9.28 31.29
CA LYS A 172 7.44 -8.94 32.48
C LYS A 172 8.71 -9.79 32.63
N HIS A 173 8.71 -10.95 31.99
CA HIS A 173 9.85 -11.85 31.88
C HIS A 173 10.25 -11.92 30.42
N TRP A 174 11.51 -12.22 30.15
CA TRP A 174 11.99 -12.34 28.78
C TRP A 174 11.48 -13.63 28.11
N ASP A 175 10.90 -13.47 26.94
CA ASP A 175 10.74 -14.53 25.95
C ASP A 175 12.12 -14.92 25.39
N GLU A 176 12.40 -16.22 25.27
CA GLU A 176 13.68 -16.73 24.76
C GLU A 176 14.02 -16.17 23.37
N ARG A 177 13.00 -15.89 22.54
CA ARG A 177 13.22 -15.32 21.20
C ARG A 177 13.83 -13.93 21.25
N ALA A 178 13.61 -13.15 22.32
CA ALA A 178 14.13 -11.79 22.43
C ALA A 178 15.66 -11.72 22.52
N PHE A 179 16.32 -12.85 22.82
CA PHE A 179 17.78 -12.97 22.84
C PHE A 179 18.38 -13.56 21.56
N LYS A 180 17.54 -14.03 20.62
CA LYS A 180 18.04 -14.43 19.30
C LYS A 180 18.61 -13.19 18.59
N PRO A 181 19.69 -13.33 17.82
CA PRO A 181 20.23 -12.20 17.06
C PRO A 181 19.23 -11.79 15.97
N LEU A 182 18.96 -10.48 15.87
CA LEU A 182 18.21 -9.92 14.76
C LEU A 182 18.92 -10.25 13.45
N THR A 183 18.24 -11.01 12.60
CA THR A 183 18.75 -11.42 11.29
C THR A 183 17.71 -11.08 10.24
N LEU A 184 18.06 -10.20 9.31
CA LEU A 184 17.27 -9.84 8.15
C LEU A 184 17.43 -10.90 7.07
N THR A 185 16.38 -11.09 6.29
CA THR A 185 16.33 -11.96 5.11
C THR A 185 15.90 -11.14 3.91
N VAL A 186 16.38 -11.51 2.72
CA VAL A 186 15.91 -10.88 1.47
C VAL A 186 14.40 -11.13 1.32
N PRO A 187 13.57 -10.08 1.18
CA PRO A 187 12.14 -10.26 0.92
C PRO A 187 11.88 -11.12 -0.31
N GLN A 188 10.82 -11.94 -0.27
CA GLN A 188 10.45 -12.78 -1.40
C GLN A 188 9.68 -11.96 -2.45
N PHE A 189 10.40 -11.47 -3.46
CA PHE A 189 9.82 -10.64 -4.51
C PHE A 189 8.85 -11.42 -5.40
N ILE A 190 7.75 -10.77 -5.78
CA ILE A 190 6.77 -11.29 -6.74
C ILE A 190 6.92 -10.51 -8.03
N LEU A 191 7.42 -11.19 -9.06
CA LEU A 191 7.61 -10.60 -10.37
C LEU A 191 6.26 -10.45 -11.08
N SER A 192 6.07 -9.33 -11.75
CA SER A 192 4.85 -9.04 -12.51
C SER A 192 5.15 -8.02 -13.60
N THR A 193 4.47 -8.14 -14.74
CA THR A 193 4.46 -7.11 -15.79
C THR A 193 3.27 -6.17 -15.66
N LYS A 194 2.35 -6.43 -14.72
CA LYS A 194 1.14 -5.64 -14.51
C LYS A 194 1.44 -4.46 -13.59
N GLN A 195 0.76 -3.35 -13.85
CA GLN A 195 0.82 -2.19 -12.97
C GLN A 195 -0.01 -2.43 -11.71
N HIS A 196 0.56 -2.08 -10.56
CA HIS A 196 -0.05 -2.20 -9.24
C HIS A 196 0.03 -0.86 -8.49
N TYR A 197 -0.88 -0.65 -7.55
CA TYR A 197 -0.97 0.60 -6.81
C TYR A 197 -1.17 0.35 -5.32
N CYS A 198 -0.36 1.01 -4.51
CA CYS A 198 -0.43 0.91 -3.06
C CYS A 198 -0.70 2.26 -2.42
N PHE A 199 -1.59 2.27 -1.43
CA PHE A 199 -2.04 3.47 -0.73
C PHE A 199 -1.94 3.31 0.79
N GLN A 200 -1.79 4.46 1.45
CA GLN A 200 -1.90 4.57 2.89
C GLN A 200 -2.96 5.60 3.25
N LYS A 201 -4.23 5.20 3.23
CA LYS A 201 -5.38 6.10 3.44
C LYS A 201 -6.46 5.43 4.27
N ASP A 202 -7.39 6.24 4.76
CA ASP A 202 -8.64 5.73 5.32
C ASP A 202 -9.43 4.99 4.22
N ALA A 203 -9.87 3.77 4.51
CA ALA A 203 -10.54 2.91 3.55
C ALA A 203 -11.88 3.50 3.06
N ASN A 204 -12.62 4.18 3.93
CA ASN A 204 -13.86 4.86 3.53
C ASN A 204 -13.52 6.02 2.59
N GLU A 205 -12.47 6.80 2.84
CA GLU A 205 -12.10 7.86 1.89
C GLU A 205 -11.69 7.28 0.53
N LEU A 206 -10.82 6.27 0.53
CA LEU A 206 -10.20 5.75 -0.68
C LEU A 206 -11.16 5.01 -1.63
N ILE A 207 -12.16 4.29 -1.09
CA ILE A 207 -13.04 3.45 -1.92
C ILE A 207 -13.83 4.26 -2.98
N ARG A 208 -13.96 5.57 -2.77
CA ARG A 208 -14.68 6.48 -3.65
C ARG A 208 -13.91 6.78 -4.94
N ASP A 209 -12.58 6.61 -4.93
CA ASP A 209 -11.71 7.08 -6.00
C ASP A 209 -11.54 6.06 -7.14
N PHE A 210 -11.82 4.78 -6.87
CA PHE A 210 -11.53 3.67 -7.78
C PHE A 210 -12.79 2.92 -8.24
N ASP A 211 -12.75 2.46 -9.50
CA ASP A 211 -13.67 1.48 -10.06
C ASP A 211 -12.89 0.17 -10.20
N THR A 212 -13.45 -0.95 -9.76
CA THR A 212 -12.72 -2.24 -9.71
C THR A 212 -13.61 -3.42 -10.07
N ASP A 213 -13.02 -4.55 -10.43
CA ASP A 213 -13.81 -5.77 -10.65
C ASP A 213 -14.14 -6.43 -9.32
N ILE A 214 -13.12 -6.61 -8.49
CA ILE A 214 -13.22 -7.33 -7.23
C ILE A 214 -12.77 -6.38 -6.12
N LEU A 215 -13.65 -6.12 -5.15
CA LEU A 215 -13.29 -5.48 -3.90
C LEU A 215 -13.25 -6.55 -2.81
N TYR A 216 -12.10 -6.69 -2.16
CA TYR A 216 -11.92 -7.56 -1.01
C TYR A 216 -11.74 -6.73 0.26
N LEU A 217 -12.45 -7.12 1.32
CA LEU A 217 -12.39 -6.50 2.64
C LEU A 217 -11.99 -7.54 3.68
N ASP A 218 -11.01 -7.20 4.51
CA ASP A 218 -10.68 -7.91 5.75
C ASP A 218 -10.57 -6.90 6.91
N PRO A 219 -11.70 -6.27 7.31
CA PRO A 219 -11.66 -5.19 8.29
C PRO A 219 -11.36 -5.74 9.69
N PRO A 220 -10.87 -4.89 10.61
CA PRO A 220 -10.76 -5.25 12.01
C PRO A 220 -12.05 -5.84 12.59
N TYR A 221 -11.95 -7.02 13.22
CA TYR A 221 -13.10 -7.72 13.80
C TYR A 221 -13.28 -7.50 15.31
N ASN A 222 -12.35 -6.80 15.98
CA ASN A 222 -12.41 -6.55 17.42
C ASN A 222 -12.09 -5.10 17.79
N THR A 223 -12.36 -4.73 19.04
CA THR A 223 -12.19 -3.35 19.54
C THR A 223 -10.75 -2.93 19.77
N ARG A 224 -9.76 -3.82 19.58
CA ARG A 224 -8.35 -3.47 19.73
C ARG A 224 -7.91 -2.67 18.52
N GLN A 225 -7.36 -1.50 18.79
CA GLN A 225 -6.82 -0.63 17.75
C GLN A 225 -5.47 -1.15 17.26
N TYR A 226 -5.36 -1.39 15.95
CA TYR A 226 -4.14 -1.90 15.33
C TYR A 226 -2.96 -0.93 15.51
N ILE A 227 -3.18 0.39 15.38
CA ILE A 227 -2.14 1.39 15.68
C ILE A 227 -1.57 1.22 17.08
N SER A 228 -2.40 0.91 18.08
CA SER A 228 -1.95 0.71 19.46
C SER A 228 -1.25 -0.65 19.64
N ASN A 229 -1.76 -1.70 19.00
CA ASN A 229 -1.21 -3.05 19.08
C ASN A 229 0.10 -3.24 18.29
N TYR A 230 0.36 -2.41 17.29
CA TYR A 230 1.55 -2.52 16.43
C TYR A 230 2.39 -1.22 16.43
N HIS A 231 2.22 -0.38 17.46
CA HIS A 231 2.87 0.93 17.54
C HIS A 231 4.41 0.87 17.49
N VAL A 232 5.04 -0.20 17.98
CA VAL A 232 6.49 -0.37 17.91
C VAL A 232 6.91 -0.60 16.46
N LEU A 233 6.25 -1.49 15.72
CA LEU A 233 6.50 -1.68 14.29
C LEU A 233 6.23 -0.40 13.50
N GLU A 234 5.13 0.29 13.79
CA GLU A 234 4.78 1.54 13.13
C GLU A 234 5.85 2.62 13.36
N THR A 235 6.33 2.75 14.60
CA THR A 235 7.36 3.75 14.94
C THR A 235 8.71 3.41 14.32
N THR A 236 9.09 2.14 14.34
CA THR A 236 10.33 1.68 13.69
C THR A 236 10.26 1.84 12.18
N ALA A 237 9.13 1.54 11.55
CA ALA A 237 8.92 1.65 10.11
C ALA A 237 9.01 3.11 9.65
N ARG A 238 8.35 4.02 10.37
CA ARG A 238 8.38 5.46 10.08
C ARG A 238 9.76 6.07 10.35
N ASN A 239 10.47 5.59 11.38
CA ASN A 239 11.72 6.16 11.87
C ASN A 239 11.63 7.68 12.12
N ASP A 240 10.44 8.16 12.51
CA ASP A 240 10.10 9.58 12.60
C ASP A 240 10.33 10.19 13.99
N ARG A 241 10.94 9.42 14.89
CA ARG A 241 11.28 9.81 16.26
C ARG A 241 10.10 10.41 17.04
N ALA A 242 8.88 9.91 16.81
CA ALA A 242 7.67 10.45 17.41
C ALA A 242 7.69 10.52 18.94
N GLU A 243 6.92 11.43 19.54
CA GLU A 243 6.77 11.43 20.98
C GLU A 243 5.90 10.27 21.47
N LEU A 244 6.35 9.59 22.52
CA LEU A 244 5.64 8.44 23.10
C LEU A 244 4.96 8.80 24.43
N LYS A 245 3.92 8.03 24.79
CA LYS A 245 3.15 8.15 26.03
C LYS A 245 2.93 6.79 26.70
N GLY A 246 2.73 6.85 28.02
CA GLY A 246 2.38 5.70 28.84
C GLY A 246 3.51 4.68 29.02
N LYS A 247 3.20 3.64 29.81
CA LYS A 247 4.14 2.57 30.18
C LYS A 247 4.59 1.77 28.96
N THR A 248 3.68 1.50 28.04
CA THR A 248 3.94 0.69 26.85
C THR A 248 4.58 1.47 25.70
N GLY A 249 4.63 2.80 25.74
CA GLY A 249 5.30 3.60 24.70
C GLY A 249 4.47 3.81 23.45
N LEU A 250 3.15 3.92 23.60
CA LEU A 250 2.24 4.28 22.52
C LEU A 250 2.62 5.64 21.94
N ARG A 251 2.47 5.82 20.63
CA ARG A 251 2.69 7.12 20.01
C ARG A 251 1.65 8.13 20.51
N LYS A 252 2.05 9.38 20.73
CA LYS A 252 1.11 10.43 21.17
C LYS A 252 0.05 10.74 20.12
N ASP A 253 0.41 10.62 18.84
CA ASP A 253 -0.41 10.86 17.65
C ASP A 253 -1.27 9.64 17.22
N ASP A 254 -1.31 8.56 18.02
CA ASP A 254 -2.02 7.32 17.67
C ASP A 254 -3.52 7.52 17.34
N TYR A 255 -4.13 8.56 17.89
CA TYR A 255 -5.52 8.92 17.66
C TYR A 255 -5.83 9.26 16.20
N LEU A 256 -4.84 9.71 15.40
CA LEU A 256 -4.99 10.01 13.98
C LEU A 256 -5.19 8.74 13.13
N TYR A 257 -4.79 7.57 13.65
CA TYR A 257 -4.78 6.31 12.91
C TYR A 257 -5.74 5.27 13.51
N LYS A 258 -6.63 5.69 14.42
CA LYS A 258 -7.63 4.78 14.99
C LYS A 258 -8.69 4.45 13.95
N SER A 259 -8.92 3.16 13.74
CA SER A 259 -9.93 2.69 12.80
C SER A 259 -11.33 2.78 13.42
N LYS A 260 -12.30 3.25 12.62
CA LYS A 260 -13.73 3.19 12.96
C LYS A 260 -14.23 1.73 12.99
N PHE A 261 -13.62 0.83 12.21
CA PHE A 261 -13.94 -0.60 12.21
C PHE A 261 -13.55 -1.29 13.52
N SER A 262 -12.60 -0.73 14.30
CA SER A 262 -12.26 -1.21 15.65
C SER A 262 -13.04 -0.51 16.76
N GLN A 263 -14.20 0.10 16.46
CA GLN A 263 -15.04 0.80 17.43
C GLN A 263 -16.50 0.35 17.28
N GLU A 264 -17.04 -0.37 18.26
CA GLU A 264 -18.40 -0.94 18.23
C GLU A 264 -19.46 0.09 17.81
N LYS A 265 -19.35 1.30 18.34
CA LYS A 265 -20.28 2.41 18.04
C LYS A 265 -20.30 2.82 16.56
N TYR A 266 -19.19 2.70 15.83
CA TYR A 266 -19.03 3.26 14.49
C TYR A 266 -18.83 2.20 13.40
N CYS A 267 -18.52 0.95 13.75
CA CYS A 267 -18.13 -0.09 12.81
C CYS A 267 -19.22 -0.45 11.78
N VAL A 268 -20.49 -0.49 12.19
CA VAL A 268 -21.62 -0.78 11.28
C VAL A 268 -21.82 0.36 10.28
N GLU A 269 -21.80 1.62 10.74
CA GLU A 269 -21.92 2.79 9.88
C GLU A 269 -20.75 2.90 8.90
N ALA A 270 -19.53 2.64 9.38
CA ALA A 270 -18.33 2.63 8.53
C ALA A 270 -18.40 1.55 7.45
N LEU A 271 -18.88 0.35 7.78
CA LEU A 271 -19.09 -0.71 6.79
C LEU A 271 -20.16 -0.33 5.77
N GLU A 272 -21.29 0.21 6.22
CA GLU A 272 -22.37 0.61 5.30
C GLU A 272 -21.91 1.72 4.34
N ASP A 273 -21.21 2.74 4.85
CA ASP A 273 -20.66 3.82 4.01
C ASP A 273 -19.66 3.30 2.96
N LEU A 274 -18.76 2.41 3.36
CA LEU A 274 -17.75 1.83 2.46
C LEU A 274 -18.41 1.00 1.36
N ILE A 275 -19.28 0.05 1.73
CA ILE A 275 -19.95 -0.85 0.78
C ILE A 275 -20.87 -0.06 -0.17
N MET A 276 -21.59 0.93 0.34
CA MET A 276 -22.47 1.74 -0.51
C MET A 276 -21.69 2.62 -1.48
N SER A 277 -20.54 3.15 -1.06
CA SER A 277 -19.66 3.98 -1.90
C SER A 277 -18.84 3.19 -2.94
N ALA A 278 -18.66 1.89 -2.72
CA ALA A 278 -17.88 1.02 -3.61
C ALA A 278 -18.43 0.94 -5.03
N ARG A 279 -17.55 1.14 -6.02
CA ARG A 279 -17.83 0.92 -7.44
C ARG A 279 -17.13 -0.35 -7.91
N ALA A 280 -17.59 -1.48 -7.38
CA ALA A 280 -16.99 -2.80 -7.63
C ALA A 280 -18.03 -3.80 -8.14
N LYS A 281 -17.71 -4.56 -9.19
CA LYS A 281 -18.63 -5.58 -9.74
C LYS A 281 -18.92 -6.69 -8.72
N TYR A 282 -17.89 -7.13 -8.00
CA TYR A 282 -17.98 -8.14 -6.95
C TYR A 282 -17.40 -7.59 -5.65
N ILE A 283 -18.09 -7.85 -4.54
CA ILE A 283 -17.62 -7.48 -3.21
C ILE A 283 -17.54 -8.72 -2.34
N LEU A 284 -16.36 -8.99 -1.80
CA LEU A 284 -16.08 -10.07 -0.86
C LEU A 284 -15.60 -9.48 0.47
N MET A 285 -16.14 -9.97 1.57
CA MET A 285 -15.66 -9.61 2.91
C MET A 285 -15.37 -10.86 3.72
N SER A 286 -14.12 -10.98 4.17
CA SER A 286 -13.72 -11.94 5.21
C SER A 286 -14.07 -11.38 6.57
N TYR A 287 -14.65 -12.23 7.42
CA TYR A 287 -14.97 -11.83 8.78
C TYR A 287 -15.11 -13.01 9.73
N ASN A 288 -14.74 -12.78 10.98
CA ASN A 288 -14.74 -13.81 12.02
C ASN A 288 -16.08 -13.88 12.76
N SER A 289 -16.50 -15.09 13.16
CA SER A 289 -17.67 -15.33 14.01
C SER A 289 -17.70 -14.59 15.37
N GLU A 290 -16.55 -14.20 15.92
CA GLU A 290 -16.45 -13.38 17.15
C GLU A 290 -16.36 -11.88 16.84
N GLY A 291 -16.68 -11.46 15.62
CA GLY A 291 -16.56 -10.08 15.16
C GLY A 291 -17.57 -9.11 15.77
N ILE A 292 -17.17 -7.84 15.95
CA ILE A 292 -18.01 -6.80 16.59
C ILE A 292 -19.14 -6.25 15.71
N ILE A 293 -19.02 -6.32 14.38
CA ILE A 293 -20.11 -6.05 13.43
C ILE A 293 -21.07 -7.25 13.44
N PRO A 294 -22.35 -7.08 13.84
CA PRO A 294 -23.31 -8.18 13.85
C PRO A 294 -23.57 -8.73 12.45
N GLU A 295 -23.60 -10.06 12.28
CA GLU A 295 -23.86 -10.73 11.00
C GLU A 295 -25.14 -10.21 10.30
N ARG A 296 -26.22 -10.00 11.06
CA ARG A 296 -27.47 -9.45 10.53
C ARG A 296 -27.32 -8.08 9.86
N GLU A 297 -26.38 -7.26 10.34
CA GLU A 297 -26.08 -5.96 9.75
C GLU A 297 -25.24 -6.12 8.48
N ILE A 298 -24.26 -7.03 8.48
CA ILE A 298 -23.47 -7.37 7.28
C ILE A 298 -24.41 -7.84 6.16
N GLU A 299 -25.29 -8.80 6.47
CA GLU A 299 -26.28 -9.32 5.52
C GLU A 299 -27.20 -8.21 5.00
N ARG A 300 -27.73 -7.36 5.89
CA ARG A 300 -28.57 -6.21 5.52
C ARG A 300 -27.85 -5.28 4.56
N ILE A 301 -26.59 -4.92 4.86
CA ILE A 301 -25.78 -4.00 4.05
C ILE A 301 -25.48 -4.61 2.68
N PHE A 302 -25.05 -5.87 2.63
CA PHE A 302 -24.71 -6.56 1.38
C PHE A 302 -25.94 -6.72 0.49
N LYS A 303 -27.07 -7.20 1.02
CA LYS A 303 -28.32 -7.35 0.27
C LYS A 303 -28.89 -6.01 -0.22
N LYS A 304 -28.61 -4.90 0.48
CA LYS A 304 -28.99 -3.56 0.03
C LYS A 304 -28.14 -3.08 -1.14
N LYS A 305 -26.87 -3.49 -1.22
CA LYS A 305 -25.93 -3.04 -2.27
C LYS A 305 -26.11 -3.76 -3.59
N GLY A 306 -26.37 -5.07 -3.57
CA GLY A 306 -26.37 -5.89 -4.77
C GLY A 306 -27.23 -7.14 -4.68
N LYS A 307 -27.08 -8.01 -5.67
CA LYS A 307 -27.84 -9.26 -5.83
C LYS A 307 -26.95 -10.46 -5.54
N ASN A 308 -27.53 -11.66 -5.59
CA ASN A 308 -26.82 -12.93 -5.47
C ASN A 308 -25.97 -13.01 -4.18
N TYR A 309 -26.52 -12.48 -3.08
CA TYR A 309 -25.88 -12.56 -1.77
C TYR A 309 -25.64 -14.02 -1.39
N ASN A 310 -24.40 -14.33 -1.05
CA ASN A 310 -24.00 -15.63 -0.53
C ASN A 310 -23.12 -15.47 0.71
N LYS A 311 -23.24 -16.42 1.63
CA LYS A 311 -22.36 -16.55 2.79
C LYS A 311 -21.71 -17.92 2.75
N PHE A 312 -20.39 -17.95 2.72
CA PHE A 312 -19.59 -19.16 2.79
C PHE A 312 -18.97 -19.27 4.18
N GLU A 313 -18.84 -20.48 4.70
CA GLU A 313 -18.32 -20.71 6.05
C GLU A 313 -17.22 -21.78 6.04
N GLN A 314 -16.16 -21.55 6.83
CA GLN A 314 -15.12 -22.55 7.06
C GLN A 314 -14.76 -22.59 8.55
N SER A 315 -14.86 -23.78 9.15
CA SER A 315 -14.52 -24.00 10.56
C SER A 315 -13.01 -24.14 10.76
N TYR A 316 -12.42 -23.37 11.68
CA TYR A 316 -11.02 -23.48 12.08
C TYR A 316 -10.88 -23.92 13.55
N ARG A 317 -9.81 -24.69 13.82
CA ARG A 317 -9.43 -25.03 15.21
C ARG A 317 -8.85 -23.79 15.90
N ARG A 318 -9.39 -23.46 17.08
CA ARG A 318 -9.02 -22.27 17.85
C ARG A 318 -7.54 -22.24 18.25
N PHE A 319 -6.88 -21.09 18.07
CA PHE A 319 -5.53 -20.85 18.59
C PHE A 319 -5.58 -20.72 20.13
N LYS A 320 -4.85 -21.59 20.84
CA LYS A 320 -4.84 -21.64 22.32
C LYS A 320 -3.86 -20.62 22.88
N SER A 321 -4.36 -19.51 23.44
CA SER A 321 -3.49 -18.52 24.09
C SER A 321 -3.34 -18.69 25.61
N HIS A 322 -4.21 -19.42 26.32
CA HIS A 322 -4.10 -19.72 27.77
C HIS A 322 -4.75 -21.07 28.13
N SER A 323 -4.16 -21.80 29.09
CA SER A 323 -4.58 -23.16 29.54
C SER A 323 -5.64 -23.19 30.66
N ARG A 324 -6.26 -22.06 31.03
CA ARG A 324 -7.13 -21.97 32.22
C ARG A 324 -8.51 -21.33 31.99
N GLY A 325 -9.25 -21.75 30.97
CA GLY A 325 -10.66 -21.35 30.79
C GLY A 325 -11.49 -22.42 30.09
N LYS A 326 -12.77 -22.55 30.49
CA LYS A 326 -13.74 -23.48 29.88
C LYS A 326 -13.70 -23.36 28.34
N THR A 327 -13.62 -24.51 27.67
CA THR A 327 -13.58 -24.66 26.21
C THR A 327 -14.80 -24.01 25.56
N LYS A 328 -14.64 -22.81 24.97
CA LYS A 328 -15.53 -22.37 23.87
C LYS A 328 -15.04 -23.02 22.57
N GLY A 329 -15.99 -23.38 21.70
CA GLY A 329 -15.82 -24.23 20.50
C GLY A 329 -14.91 -23.67 19.39
N ALA A 330 -15.01 -24.29 18.20
CA ALA A 330 -14.31 -23.87 16.99
C ALA A 330 -14.65 -22.41 16.63
N VAL A 331 -13.70 -21.71 15.99
CA VAL A 331 -13.92 -20.37 15.44
C VAL A 331 -14.23 -20.54 13.97
N THR A 332 -15.32 -19.93 13.50
CA THR A 332 -15.73 -20.01 12.09
C THR A 332 -15.31 -18.71 11.40
N GLU A 333 -14.65 -18.86 10.25
CA GLU A 333 -14.40 -17.75 9.32
C GLU A 333 -15.49 -17.72 8.27
N TYR A 334 -15.99 -16.53 7.98
CA TYR A 334 -17.04 -16.27 7.01
C TYR A 334 -16.51 -15.49 5.82
N ILE A 335 -17.02 -15.81 4.64
CA ILE A 335 -16.88 -14.95 3.45
C ILE A 335 -18.28 -14.54 3.02
N TYR A 336 -18.55 -13.24 3.11
CA TYR A 336 -19.76 -12.62 2.59
C TYR A 336 -19.50 -12.15 1.16
N PHE A 337 -20.42 -12.47 0.26
CA PHE A 337 -20.31 -12.15 -1.16
C PHE A 337 -21.58 -11.43 -1.64
N VAL A 338 -21.42 -10.45 -2.52
CA VAL A 338 -22.51 -9.87 -3.31
C VAL A 338 -22.01 -9.45 -4.68
N GLU A 339 -22.88 -9.58 -5.68
CA GLU A 339 -22.67 -9.06 -7.03
C GLU A 339 -23.40 -7.73 -7.17
N THR A 340 -22.73 -6.72 -7.70
CA THR A 340 -23.32 -5.39 -7.95
C THR A 340 -23.31 -5.08 -9.45
N PRO A 341 -24.16 -4.15 -9.93
CA PRO A 341 -24.07 -3.68 -11.30
C PRO A 341 -22.67 -3.11 -11.54
N GLY A 342 -21.86 -3.81 -12.35
CA GLY A 342 -20.47 -3.46 -12.57
C GLY A 342 -20.28 -2.03 -13.04
N ALA A 343 -19.09 -1.47 -12.79
CA ALA A 343 -18.68 -0.25 -13.47
C ALA A 343 -18.65 -0.51 -14.99
N LYS A 344 -19.21 0.40 -15.78
CA LYS A 344 -19.02 0.36 -17.24
C LYS A 344 -17.57 0.75 -17.52
N TYR A 345 -16.73 -0.22 -17.85
CA TYR A 345 -15.45 0.08 -18.48
C TYR A 345 -15.73 0.67 -19.86
N TYR A 346 -15.01 1.74 -20.22
CA TYR A 346 -14.90 2.12 -21.62
C TYR A 346 -13.89 1.16 -22.25
N LEU A 347 -14.39 0.06 -22.79
CA LEU A 347 -13.63 -0.75 -23.73
C LEU A 347 -13.58 0.06 -25.02
N VAL A 348 -12.37 0.38 -25.50
CA VAL A 348 -12.19 1.04 -26.79
C VAL A 348 -11.46 0.04 -27.67
N GLU A 349 -12.06 -0.30 -28.82
CA GLU A 349 -11.38 -1.13 -29.81
C GLU A 349 -10.20 -0.35 -30.41
N LEU A 350 -9.09 -1.04 -30.68
CA LEU A 350 -7.85 -0.43 -31.16
C LEU A 350 -8.08 0.41 -32.42
N GLU A 351 -8.94 -0.07 -33.33
CA GLU A 351 -9.33 0.63 -34.56
C GLU A 351 -10.08 1.94 -34.26
N GLU A 352 -11.00 1.95 -33.27
CA GLU A 352 -11.69 3.18 -32.85
C GLU A 352 -10.74 4.18 -32.18
N GLN A 353 -9.75 3.70 -31.43
CA GLN A 353 -8.72 4.54 -30.82
C GLN A 353 -7.78 5.14 -31.88
N GLN A 354 -7.35 4.34 -32.85
CA GLN A 354 -6.55 4.81 -33.99
C GLN A 354 -7.34 5.79 -34.86
N GLU A 355 -8.62 5.54 -35.09
CA GLU A 355 -9.50 6.44 -35.82
C GLU A 355 -9.70 7.75 -35.05
N GLN A 356 -9.94 7.71 -33.74
CA GLN A 356 -10.01 8.92 -32.90
C GLN A 356 -8.69 9.69 -32.90
N LEU A 357 -7.54 9.02 -32.76
CA LEU A 357 -6.23 9.66 -32.79
C LEU A 357 -5.93 10.26 -34.17
N SER A 358 -6.35 9.60 -35.26
CA SER A 358 -6.25 10.16 -36.62
C SER A 358 -7.16 11.37 -36.80
N ARG A 359 -8.41 11.31 -36.34
CA ARG A 359 -9.36 12.43 -36.39
C ARG A 359 -8.87 13.61 -35.55
N VAL A 360 -8.28 13.35 -34.37
CA VAL A 360 -7.69 14.40 -33.53
C VAL A 360 -6.43 14.98 -34.20
N ARG A 361 -5.56 14.14 -34.78
CA ARG A 361 -4.38 14.57 -35.54
C ARG A 361 -4.76 15.41 -36.77
N ASP A 362 -5.84 15.05 -37.46
CA ASP A 362 -6.34 15.72 -38.66
C ASP A 362 -7.15 16.97 -38.34
N GLN A 363 -7.75 17.05 -37.15
CA GLN A 363 -8.48 18.22 -36.65
C GLN A 363 -7.60 19.19 -35.84
N LEU A 364 -6.42 18.77 -35.38
CA LEU A 364 -5.45 19.61 -34.67
C LEU A 364 -5.10 20.90 -35.46
N PRO A 365 -4.90 20.84 -36.80
CA PRO A 365 -4.66 22.03 -37.62
C PRO A 365 -5.89 22.92 -37.81
N LEU A 366 -7.10 22.40 -37.59
CA LEU A 366 -8.37 23.12 -37.77
C LEU A 366 -8.80 23.90 -36.52
N PHE A 367 -8.08 23.76 -35.40
CA PHE A 367 -8.41 24.37 -34.10
C PHE A 367 -7.80 25.76 -33.88
N GLU A 368 -7.50 26.50 -34.95
CA GLU A 368 -7.31 27.95 -34.87
C GLU A 368 -8.66 28.69 -34.89
N LEU A 369 -8.93 29.39 -33.78
CA LEU A 369 -9.97 30.40 -33.56
C LEU A 369 -11.46 29.98 -33.62
N ALA A 370 -12.07 29.82 -32.43
CA ALA A 370 -13.40 30.37 -32.17
C ALA A 370 -13.61 30.70 -30.69
N ARG A 371 -13.77 31.99 -30.38
CA ARG A 371 -14.10 32.53 -29.05
C ARG A 371 -15.53 32.17 -28.66
N SER A 372 -15.70 31.40 -27.59
CA SER A 372 -16.99 31.03 -27.01
C SER A 372 -17.10 31.51 -25.55
N ARG A 373 -18.23 32.14 -25.21
CA ARG A 373 -18.54 32.86 -23.96
C ARG A 373 -18.74 31.97 -22.71
N LYS A 374 -18.39 30.68 -22.76
CA LYS A 374 -18.39 29.77 -21.59
C LYS A 374 -17.05 29.68 -20.86
N PHE A 375 -16.04 30.37 -21.39
CA PHE A 375 -14.67 30.32 -20.95
C PHE A 375 -14.15 31.74 -20.68
N ARG A 376 -13.39 31.97 -19.59
CA ARG A 376 -12.67 33.24 -19.39
C ARG A 376 -11.27 33.12 -20.01
N ILE A 377 -10.88 34.14 -20.76
CA ILE A 377 -9.57 34.28 -21.40
C ILE A 377 -8.77 35.27 -20.56
N ASP A 378 -7.59 34.85 -20.09
CA ASP A 378 -6.60 35.73 -19.48
C ASP A 378 -5.42 35.89 -20.46
N HIS A 379 -5.04 37.14 -20.74
CA HIS A 379 -4.16 37.49 -21.85
C HIS A 379 -2.66 37.45 -21.49
N THR A 380 -2.29 36.88 -20.35
CA THR A 380 -0.88 36.76 -19.92
C THR A 380 -0.42 35.30 -19.75
N GLU A 381 -0.48 34.54 -20.86
CA GLU A 381 0.20 33.24 -21.07
C GLU A 381 -0.39 31.99 -20.39
N SER A 382 -1.65 31.63 -20.63
CA SER A 382 -2.12 30.24 -20.45
C SER A 382 -3.55 30.10 -20.96
N GLY A 383 -3.80 29.09 -21.79
CA GLY A 383 -5.04 28.86 -22.56
C GLY A 383 -6.31 28.54 -21.75
N ILE A 384 -7.34 28.09 -22.48
CA ILE A 384 -8.76 27.99 -22.09
C ILE A 384 -9.07 26.74 -21.23
N TYR A 385 -9.93 26.82 -20.17
CA TYR A 385 -10.33 25.64 -19.35
C TYR A 385 -11.79 25.64 -18.78
N ASP A 386 -12.39 24.45 -18.56
CA ASP A 386 -13.77 24.19 -18.02
C ASP A 386 -13.77 23.87 -16.50
N ILE A 387 -14.58 24.59 -15.74
CA ILE A 387 -14.70 24.51 -14.27
C ILE A 387 -15.43 23.26 -13.74
N ARG A 388 -16.00 22.41 -14.61
CA ARG A 388 -16.81 21.24 -14.20
C ARG A 388 -16.07 19.90 -14.27
N ASN A 389 -14.79 19.89 -14.65
CA ASN A 389 -14.04 18.64 -14.82
C ASN A 389 -13.61 18.04 -13.46
N LYS A 390 -14.11 16.85 -13.14
CA LYS A 390 -13.83 16.13 -11.88
C LYS A 390 -12.41 15.56 -11.78
N LEU A 391 -11.72 15.38 -12.91
CA LEU A 391 -10.33 14.89 -12.92
C LEU A 391 -9.35 15.85 -12.23
N ASN A 392 -9.74 17.11 -12.05
CA ASN A 392 -8.96 18.13 -11.34
C ASN A 392 -8.72 17.82 -9.85
N ASN A 393 -9.38 16.82 -9.27
CA ASN A 393 -9.33 16.49 -7.83
C ASN A 393 -8.49 15.24 -7.49
N LEU A 394 -7.89 14.57 -8.48
CA LEU A 394 -7.11 13.34 -8.26
C LEU A 394 -5.65 13.67 -7.89
N THR A 395 -5.05 12.88 -6.99
CA THR A 395 -3.61 12.87 -6.70
C THR A 395 -2.82 12.24 -7.87
N GLY A 396 -1.49 12.43 -7.90
CA GLY A 396 -0.64 11.90 -8.99
C GLY A 396 -0.79 10.39 -9.23
N LYS A 397 -0.91 9.58 -8.17
CA LYS A 397 -1.13 8.12 -8.29
C LYS A 397 -2.53 7.78 -8.82
N GLU A 398 -3.56 8.51 -8.39
CA GLU A 398 -4.93 8.32 -8.89
C GLU A 398 -5.07 8.74 -10.36
N TRP A 399 -4.28 9.73 -10.79
CA TRP A 399 -4.15 10.10 -12.19
C TRP A 399 -3.53 8.98 -13.03
N VAL A 400 -2.42 8.39 -12.58
CA VAL A 400 -1.77 7.27 -13.28
C VAL A 400 -2.71 6.06 -13.35
N TYR A 401 -3.43 5.74 -12.27
CA TYR A 401 -4.45 4.69 -12.31
C TYR A 401 -5.52 4.98 -13.37
N ARG A 402 -6.07 6.19 -13.38
CA ARG A 402 -7.18 6.56 -14.29
C ARG A 402 -6.75 6.57 -15.76
N THR A 403 -5.55 7.04 -16.05
CA THR A 403 -4.98 7.07 -17.41
C THR A 403 -4.63 5.67 -17.90
N ASN A 404 -4.09 4.81 -17.02
CA ASN A 404 -3.74 3.42 -17.35
C ASN A 404 -4.89 2.42 -17.16
N SER A 405 -6.11 2.88 -16.83
CA SER A 405 -7.31 2.03 -16.69
C SER A 405 -8.05 1.78 -18.00
N VAL A 406 -7.47 2.20 -19.13
CA VAL A 406 -7.99 1.95 -20.47
C VAL A 406 -7.39 0.63 -20.96
N GLU A 407 -8.25 -0.36 -21.18
CA GLU A 407 -7.85 -1.67 -21.68
C GLU A 407 -8.08 -1.75 -23.19
N ILE A 408 -7.02 -2.03 -23.94
CA ILE A 408 -7.06 -2.22 -25.39
C ILE A 408 -7.38 -3.69 -25.67
N LEU A 409 -8.38 -3.94 -26.52
CA LEU A 409 -8.71 -5.28 -27.03
C LEU A 409 -8.03 -5.50 -28.39
N ASP A 410 -6.95 -6.30 -28.45
CA ASP A 410 -6.79 -7.52 -29.29
C ASP A 410 -5.33 -7.90 -29.69
N ASN A 411 -5.20 -9.08 -30.31
CA ASN A 411 -4.17 -10.15 -30.31
C ASN A 411 -2.71 -9.90 -30.77
N ASP A 412 -2.26 -8.70 -31.11
CA ASP A 412 -0.86 -8.49 -31.54
C ASP A 412 -0.01 -7.88 -30.42
N TYR A 413 0.74 -8.76 -29.75
CA TYR A 413 1.41 -8.50 -28.46
C TYR A 413 2.43 -7.35 -28.50
N ASP A 414 3.03 -7.09 -29.68
CA ASP A 414 4.06 -6.07 -29.86
C ASP A 414 3.48 -4.67 -30.18
N GLU A 415 2.35 -4.59 -30.88
CA GLU A 415 1.70 -3.32 -31.22
C GLU A 415 0.95 -2.72 -30.02
N ALA A 416 0.30 -3.59 -29.23
CA ALA A 416 -0.31 -3.21 -27.96
C ALA A 416 0.71 -2.66 -26.95
N ARG A 417 1.94 -3.20 -26.93
CA ARG A 417 3.03 -2.73 -26.07
C ARG A 417 3.55 -1.35 -26.48
N LEU A 418 3.67 -1.11 -27.79
CA LEU A 418 4.07 0.19 -28.32
C LEU A 418 3.00 1.25 -28.02
N LEU A 419 1.72 0.88 -28.09
CA LEU A 419 0.59 1.75 -27.74
C LEU A 419 0.47 1.98 -26.22
N GLU A 420 0.68 0.98 -25.36
CA GLU A 420 0.80 1.17 -23.91
C GLU A 420 1.95 2.12 -23.58
N PHE A 421 3.12 1.94 -24.20
CA PHE A 421 4.28 2.83 -24.06
C PHE A 421 3.99 4.25 -24.56
N MET A 422 3.28 4.40 -25.67
CA MET A 422 2.87 5.71 -26.20
C MET A 422 1.77 6.37 -25.36
N ALA A 423 0.88 5.59 -24.74
CA ALA A 423 -0.17 6.05 -23.83
C ALA A 423 0.40 6.51 -22.48
N GLU A 424 1.43 5.83 -21.95
CA GLU A 424 2.23 6.30 -20.80
C GLU A 424 2.85 7.69 -21.05
N ILE A 425 3.08 8.05 -22.32
CA ILE A 425 3.67 9.33 -22.73
C ILE A 425 2.61 10.40 -23.03
N LEU A 426 1.32 10.05 -23.25
CA LEU A 426 0.36 10.97 -23.89
C LEU A 426 -0.91 11.40 -23.13
N GLU A 427 -1.20 10.97 -21.90
CA GLU A 427 -2.30 11.61 -21.12
C GLU A 427 -1.88 12.30 -19.80
N THR A 428 -1.84 13.64 -19.87
CA THR A 428 -1.79 14.57 -18.74
C THR A 428 -2.98 15.54 -18.81
N LYS A 429 -3.65 15.90 -17.70
CA LYS A 429 -4.41 17.17 -17.58
C LYS A 429 -4.45 17.76 -16.15
N TYR A 430 -3.53 18.66 -15.79
CA TYR A 430 -3.64 19.51 -14.58
C TYR A 430 -4.09 20.95 -14.93
N SER A 431 -4.83 21.62 -14.02
CA SER A 431 -5.06 23.09 -14.08
C SER A 431 -3.84 23.87 -13.54
N THR A 432 -3.46 24.96 -14.22
CA THR A 432 -2.11 25.54 -14.16
C THR A 432 -1.97 26.95 -13.55
N LYS A 433 -3.02 27.65 -13.04
CA LYS A 433 -2.85 29.00 -12.38
C LYS A 433 -3.87 29.38 -11.28
N GLY A 434 -3.39 30.18 -10.29
CA GLY A 434 -4.11 30.77 -9.12
C GLY A 434 -3.29 30.68 -7.80
N LYS A 435 -3.51 31.57 -6.81
CA LYS A 435 -2.85 31.53 -5.46
C LYS A 435 -3.09 30.18 -4.72
N GLU A 436 -4.10 29.42 -5.16
CA GLU A 436 -4.50 28.10 -4.67
C GLU A 436 -4.00 26.92 -5.53
N SER A 437 -3.23 27.15 -6.62
CA SER A 437 -2.63 26.04 -7.37
C SER A 437 -1.60 25.28 -6.51
N PHE A 438 -1.55 23.94 -6.61
CA PHE A 438 -0.51 23.11 -5.98
C PHE A 438 0.90 23.60 -6.39
N SER A 439 1.02 24.09 -7.62
CA SER A 439 2.20 24.80 -8.13
C SER A 439 2.59 26.05 -7.34
N HIS A 440 1.65 26.82 -6.78
CA HIS A 440 1.90 28.06 -6.03
C HIS A 440 2.16 27.79 -4.54
N VAL A 441 1.53 26.75 -3.97
CA VAL A 441 1.73 26.35 -2.56
C VAL A 441 3.01 25.51 -2.38
N LEU A 442 3.41 24.68 -3.36
CA LEU A 442 4.71 23.99 -3.33
C LEU A 442 5.91 24.90 -3.67
N ARG A 443 5.78 25.81 -4.65
CA ARG A 443 6.83 26.79 -4.97
C ARG A 443 7.12 27.76 -3.82
N ALA A 444 6.20 27.89 -2.84
CA ALA A 444 6.38 28.71 -1.65
C ALA A 444 6.98 27.93 -0.45
N ARG A 445 7.06 26.58 -0.48
CA ARG A 445 7.50 25.76 0.67
C ARG A 445 8.66 24.79 0.40
N ASN A 446 8.93 24.36 -0.83
CA ASN A 446 10.06 23.46 -1.15
C ASN A 446 10.59 23.67 -2.59
N PRO A 447 11.82 24.17 -2.78
CA PRO A 447 12.44 24.34 -4.09
C PRO A 447 13.19 23.05 -4.50
N ALA A 448 12.53 22.11 -5.16
CA ALA A 448 13.17 20.93 -5.78
C ALA A 448 12.62 20.70 -7.21
N PRO A 449 13.41 20.09 -8.12
CA PRO A 449 13.24 20.24 -9.56
C PRO A 449 12.02 19.52 -10.12
N LYS A 450 11.42 20.10 -11.16
CA LYS A 450 10.15 19.65 -11.74
C LYS A 450 10.33 18.43 -12.67
N PRO A 451 9.31 17.56 -12.86
CA PRO A 451 9.33 16.41 -13.77
C PRO A 451 9.83 16.69 -15.21
N PRO A 452 9.57 17.86 -15.83
CA PRO A 452 10.14 18.22 -17.13
C PRO A 452 11.68 18.40 -17.12
N GLN A 453 12.29 18.73 -15.98
CA GLN A 453 13.74 18.80 -15.83
C GLN A 453 14.38 17.42 -15.69
N LEU A 454 13.65 16.45 -15.13
CA LEU A 454 14.05 15.04 -15.10
C LEU A 454 14.00 14.44 -16.51
N MET A 455 12.95 14.75 -17.28
CA MET A 455 12.82 14.35 -18.68
C MET A 455 13.91 14.99 -19.56
N LYS A 456 14.23 16.27 -19.34
CA LYS A 456 15.35 16.94 -20.03
C LYS A 456 16.70 16.31 -19.67
N ARG A 457 16.94 15.98 -18.39
CA ARG A 457 18.18 15.31 -17.96
C ARG A 457 18.30 13.88 -18.49
N LEU A 458 17.19 13.17 -18.68
CA LEU A 458 17.16 11.87 -19.33
C LEU A 458 17.45 11.98 -20.83
N ILE A 459 16.93 13.01 -21.49
CA ILE A 459 17.22 13.32 -22.90
C ILE A 459 18.67 13.81 -23.11
N ASP A 460 19.26 14.51 -22.14
CA ASP A 460 20.67 14.94 -22.19
C ASP A 460 21.66 13.82 -21.79
N PHE A 461 21.17 12.70 -21.23
CA PHE A 461 21.98 11.56 -20.75
C PHE A 461 22.10 10.43 -21.78
N PHE A 462 21.06 10.20 -22.59
CA PHE A 462 21.11 9.38 -23.80
C PHE A 462 21.61 10.22 -24.99
#